data_AF-X1MQA0-F1
#
_entry.id   AF-X1MQA0-F1
#
_cell.length_a   1.000
_cell.length_b   1.000
_cell.length_c   1.000
_cell.angle_alpha   90.00
_cell.angle_beta   90.00
_cell.angle_gamma   90.00
#
_symmetry.space_group_name_H-M   'P 1'
#
loop_
_entity.id
_entity.type
_entity.pdbx_description
1 polymer ?
#
loop_
_entity_poly.entity_id
_entity_poly.type
_entity_poly.pdbx_seq_one_letter_code
_entity_poly.pdbx_strand_id
1 'polypeptide(L)'
;MRKIAELDGTNATLRVLLTLYEEGGPLPRTKLIEKAPVGKQAVYTALKTLWKLKLAEERRSEGFPGTVLDGLTEKGKKVAKRVGEIEGILMAGG
;
A
#
# COMPACT_ATOMS: atom_id res chain seq x y z
N MET A 1 17.85 0.02 -13.97
CA MET A 1 16.44 0.49 -14.04
C MET A 1 16.10 1.26 -12.76
N ARG A 2 15.38 2.39 -12.82
CA ARG A 2 15.03 3.16 -11.61
C ARG A 2 14.00 2.38 -10.78
N LYS A 3 14.15 2.31 -9.45
CA LYS A 3 13.21 1.58 -8.55
C LYS A 3 11.77 2.11 -8.61
N ILE A 4 11.59 3.37 -9.00
CA ILE A 4 10.26 3.97 -9.19
C ILE A 4 9.46 3.28 -10.30
N ALA A 5 10.12 2.72 -11.32
CA ALA A 5 9.46 2.02 -12.41
C ALA A 5 8.70 0.76 -11.94
N GLU A 6 9.09 0.17 -10.82
CA GLU A 6 8.37 -0.95 -10.20
C GLU A 6 7.02 -0.49 -9.61
N LEU A 7 6.92 0.77 -9.15
CA LEU A 7 5.67 1.36 -8.65
C LEU A 7 4.71 1.68 -9.81
N ASP A 8 5.26 2.07 -10.96
CA ASP A 8 4.50 2.40 -12.17
C ASP A 8 3.92 1.14 -12.83
N GLY A 9 4.68 0.03 -12.81
CA GLY A 9 4.36 -1.19 -13.57
C GLY A 9 3.04 -1.88 -13.20
N THR A 10 2.45 -1.58 -12.04
CA THR A 10 1.19 -2.19 -11.59
C THR A 10 -0.02 -1.24 -11.70
N ASN A 11 0.19 0.03 -12.04
CA ASN A 11 -0.77 1.14 -11.99
C ASN A 11 -1.52 1.35 -10.65
N ALA A 12 -1.38 0.45 -9.69
CA ALA A 12 -2.17 0.39 -8.45
C ALA A 12 -1.29 0.50 -7.19
N THR A 13 0.03 0.32 -7.30
CA THR A 13 0.92 0.30 -6.14
C THR A 13 0.86 1.58 -5.31
N LEU A 14 0.83 2.76 -5.93
CA LEU A 14 0.72 4.02 -5.19
C LEU A 14 -0.62 4.16 -4.46
N ARG A 15 -1.73 3.79 -5.11
CA ARG A 15 -3.07 3.83 -4.50
C ARG A 15 -3.17 2.90 -3.29
N VAL A 16 -2.67 1.67 -3.41
CA VAL A 16 -2.66 0.71 -2.30
C VAL A 16 -1.72 1.15 -1.17
N LEU A 17 -0.59 1.77 -1.50
CA LEU A 17 0.34 2.36 -0.53
C LEU A 17 -0.33 3.47 0.28
N LEU A 18 -1.08 4.36 -0.38
CA LEU A 18 -1.81 5.46 0.24
C LEU A 18 -2.97 4.96 1.10
N THR A 19 -3.78 4.01 0.61
CA THR A 19 -4.85 3.39 1.41
C THR A 19 -4.31 2.77 2.71
N LEU A 20 -3.18 2.05 2.65
CA LEU A 20 -2.55 1.52 3.86
C LEU A 20 -2.01 2.60 4.81
N TYR A 21 -1.63 3.76 4.28
CA TYR A 21 -1.13 4.89 5.07
C TYR A 21 -2.27 5.64 5.76
N GLU A 22 -3.36 5.91 5.04
CA GLU A 22 -4.55 6.61 5.53
C GLU A 22 -5.26 5.84 6.65
N GLU A 23 -5.32 4.51 6.53
CA GLU A 23 -5.94 3.65 7.54
C GLU A 23 -5.11 3.57 8.84
N GLY A 24 -3.87 4.06 8.83
CA GLY A 24 -3.05 4.24 10.03
C GLY A 24 -2.53 2.94 10.68
N GLY A 25 -2.88 1.77 10.14
CA GLY A 25 -2.49 0.48 10.71
C GLY A 25 -2.61 -0.71 9.76
N PRO A 26 -2.13 -1.90 10.16
CA PRO A 26 -2.22 -3.10 9.35
C PRO A 26 -3.67 -3.51 9.11
N LEU A 27 -4.01 -3.88 7.87
CA LEU A 27 -5.35 -4.29 7.48
C LEU A 27 -5.39 -5.76 7.07
N PRO A 28 -6.47 -6.49 7.38
CA PRO A 28 -6.76 -7.73 6.68
C PRO A 28 -6.81 -7.51 5.17
N ARG A 29 -6.29 -8.47 4.39
CA ARG A 29 -6.33 -8.42 2.91
C ARG A 29 -7.72 -8.10 2.36
N THR A 30 -8.76 -8.65 2.98
CA THR A 30 -10.16 -8.43 2.59
C THR A 30 -10.58 -6.97 2.76
N LYS A 31 -10.27 -6.35 3.91
CA LYS A 31 -10.53 -4.93 4.14
C LYS A 31 -9.73 -4.04 3.20
N LEU A 32 -8.49 -4.41 2.90
CA LEU A 32 -7.68 -3.67 1.94
C LEU A 32 -8.27 -3.74 0.52
N ILE A 33 -8.82 -4.89 0.11
CA ILE A 33 -9.52 -5.04 -1.18
C ILE A 33 -10.79 -4.18 -1.23
N GLU A 34 -11.51 -4.07 -0.11
CA GLU A 34 -12.73 -3.26 -0.01
C GLU A 34 -12.45 -1.75 -0.07
N LYS A 35 -11.40 -1.30 0.62
CA LYS A 35 -11.08 0.12 0.78
C LYS A 35 -10.24 0.70 -0.35
N ALA A 36 -9.36 -0.10 -0.96
CA ALA A 36 -8.50 0.40 -2.01
C ALA A 36 -9.32 0.74 -3.28
N PRO A 37 -9.11 1.90 -3.92
CA PRO A 37 -9.84 2.31 -5.13
C PRO A 37 -9.33 1.59 -6.39
N VAL A 38 -9.16 0.27 -6.31
CA VAL A 38 -8.62 -0.60 -7.36
C VAL A 38 -9.24 -2.00 -7.28
N GLY A 39 -9.26 -2.73 -8.40
CA GLY A 39 -9.80 -4.10 -8.41
C GLY A 39 -8.98 -5.09 -7.59
N LYS A 40 -9.63 -6.17 -7.12
CA LYS A 40 -9.02 -7.25 -6.31
C LYS A 40 -7.65 -7.72 -6.81
N GLN A 41 -7.51 -8.02 -8.10
CA GLN A 41 -6.23 -8.49 -8.67
C GLN A 41 -5.14 -7.42 -8.62
N ALA A 42 -5.50 -6.14 -8.78
CA ALA A 42 -4.56 -5.04 -8.70
C ALA A 42 -4.02 -4.87 -7.27
N VAL A 43 -4.84 -5.13 -6.24
CA VAL A 43 -4.39 -5.16 -4.84
C VAL A 43 -3.33 -6.24 -4.61
N TYR A 44 -3.54 -7.46 -5.09
CA TYR A 44 -2.54 -8.52 -4.94
C TYR A 44 -1.23 -8.19 -5.66
N THR A 45 -1.30 -7.70 -6.89
CA THR A 45 -0.11 -7.31 -7.66
C THR A 45 0.62 -6.15 -6.99
N ALA A 46 -0.11 -5.14 -6.53
CA ALA A 46 0.45 -4.00 -5.80
C ALA A 46 1.18 -4.45 -4.52
N LEU A 47 0.58 -5.35 -3.73
CA LEU A 47 1.20 -5.86 -2.50
C LEU A 47 2.47 -6.65 -2.77
N LYS A 48 2.51 -7.47 -3.83
CA LYS A 48 3.76 -8.15 -4.26
C LYS A 48 4.87 -7.14 -4.52
N THR A 49 4.57 -6.04 -5.23
CA THR A 49 5.53 -4.96 -5.47
C THR A 49 5.94 -4.27 -4.17
N LEU A 50 4.99 -3.96 -3.27
CA LEU A 50 5.28 -3.32 -2.00
C LEU A 50 6.20 -4.18 -1.11
N TRP A 51 5.98 -5.49 -1.04
CA TRP A 51 6.86 -6.41 -0.30
C TRP A 51 8.23 -6.53 -0.96
N LYS A 52 8.29 -6.67 -2.29
CA LYS A 52 9.54 -6.70 -3.06
C LYS A 52 10.40 -5.47 -2.77
N LEU A 53 9.76 -4.31 -2.62
CA LEU A 53 10.43 -3.05 -2.29
C LEU A 53 10.61 -2.80 -0.78
N LYS A 54 10.16 -3.72 0.08
CA LYS A 54 10.16 -3.63 1.54
C LYS A 54 9.41 -2.39 2.07
N LEU A 55 8.35 -2.00 1.38
CA LEU A 55 7.45 -0.90 1.77
C LEU A 55 6.26 -1.40 2.61
N ALA A 56 5.85 -2.64 2.43
CA ALA A 56 4.86 -3.31 3.26
C ALA A 56 5.42 -4.62 3.80
N GLU A 57 4.73 -5.19 4.78
CA GLU A 57 4.99 -6.50 5.36
C GLU A 57 3.67 -7.20 5.70
N GLU A 58 3.68 -8.53 5.63
CA GLU A 58 2.60 -9.37 6.15
C GLU A 58 2.92 -9.76 7.59
N ARG A 59 1.97 -9.55 8.49
CA ARG A 59 2.00 -10.10 9.85
C ARG A 59 0.87 -11.10 9.99
N ARG A 60 1.16 -12.28 10.51
CA ARG A 60 0.10 -13.21 10.95
C ARG A 60 -0.35 -12.76 12.33
N SER A 61 -1.65 -12.53 12.50
CA SER A 61 -2.22 -12.38 13.84
C SER A 61 -1.98 -13.68 14.62
N GLU A 62 -1.51 -13.56 15.87
CA GLU A 62 -1.25 -14.70 16.75
C GLU A 62 -2.55 -15.40 17.22
N GLY A 63 -3.73 -14.82 16.96
CA GLY A 63 -5.03 -15.36 17.36
C GLY A 63 -5.81 -16.05 16.23
N PHE A 64 -6.67 -17.01 16.61
CA PHE A 64 -7.61 -17.66 15.68
C PHE A 64 -8.79 -16.73 15.34
N PRO A 65 -9.21 -16.66 14.06
CA PRO A 65 -8.57 -17.25 12.89
C PRO A 65 -7.34 -16.42 12.48
N GLY A 66 -6.19 -17.08 12.27
CA GLY A 66 -4.89 -16.48 11.97
C GLY A 66 -4.94 -15.57 10.74
N THR A 67 -5.28 -14.31 10.96
CA THR A 67 -5.56 -13.35 9.89
C THR A 67 -4.26 -12.74 9.42
N VAL A 68 -4.03 -12.75 8.11
CA VAL A 68 -2.90 -12.03 7.50
C VAL A 68 -3.24 -10.55 7.47
N LEU A 69 -2.41 -9.76 8.15
CA LEU A 69 -2.48 -8.31 8.19
C LEU A 69 -1.37 -7.72 7.33
N ASP A 70 -1.74 -6.85 6.41
CA ASP A 70 -0.85 -6.09 5.56
C ASP A 70 -0.62 -4.71 6.16
N GLY A 71 0.62 -4.39 6.50
CA GLY A 71 0.98 -3.10 7.10
C GLY A 71 2.20 -2.46 6.42
N LEU A 72 2.31 -1.14 6.52
CA LEU A 72 3.50 -0.43 6.05
C LEU A 72 4.67 -0.62 7.01
N THR A 73 5.85 -0.87 6.44
CA THR A 73 7.11 -0.75 7.18
C THR A 73 7.40 0.73 7.48
N GLU A 74 8.37 1.03 8.35
CA GLU A 74 8.82 2.42 8.55
C GLU A 74 9.31 3.08 7.25
N LYS A 75 9.92 2.30 6.36
CA LYS A 75 10.29 2.75 5.01
C LYS A 75 9.03 3.04 4.18
N GLY A 76 8.04 2.16 4.23
CA GLY A 76 6.74 2.34 3.58
C GLY A 76 6.05 3.62 3.99
N LYS A 77 5.93 3.87 5.30
CA LYS A 77 5.31 5.09 5.85
C LYS A 77 6.00 6.35 5.35
N LYS A 78 7.33 6.38 5.30
CA LYS A 78 8.09 7.52 4.78
C LYS A 78 7.80 7.76 3.30
N VAL A 79 7.77 6.71 2.49
CA VAL A 79 7.44 6.82 1.05
C VAL A 79 5.99 7.28 0.88
N ALA A 80 5.04 6.63 1.56
CA ALA A 80 3.62 6.95 1.49
C ALA A 80 3.34 8.41 1.87
N LYS A 81 3.98 8.91 2.94
CA LYS A 81 3.90 10.32 3.33
C LYS A 81 4.33 11.25 2.19
N ARG A 82 5.47 10.99 1.53
CA ARG A 82 5.95 11.82 0.42
C ARG A 82 5.03 11.73 -0.81
N VAL A 83 4.47 10.56 -1.07
CA VAL A 83 3.49 10.38 -2.15
C VAL A 83 2.22 11.17 -1.85
N GLY A 84 1.71 11.13 -0.61
CA GLY A 84 0.54 11.90 -0.19
C GLY A 84 0.81 13.42 -0.22
N GLU A 85 2.01 13.87 0.13
CA GLU A 85 2.42 15.27 -0.05
C GLU A 85 2.37 15.70 -1.53
N ILE A 86 2.85 14.84 -2.45
CA ILE A 86 2.76 15.08 -3.89
C ILE A 86 1.30 15.13 -4.35
N GLU A 87 0.47 14.18 -3.93
CA GLU A 87 -0.97 14.15 -4.25
C GLU A 87 -1.69 15.41 -3.75
N GLY A 88 -1.36 15.86 -2.53
CA GLY A 88 -1.87 17.12 -1.98
C GLY A 88 -1.50 18.33 -2.83
N ILE A 89 -0.25 18.41 -3.31
CA ILE A 89 0.20 19.48 -4.21
C ILE A 89 -0.57 19.44 -5.54
N LEU A 90 -0.78 18.24 -6.09
CA LEU A 90 -1.53 18.06 -7.33
C LEU A 90 -3.00 18.47 -7.18
N MET A 91 -3.61 18.27 -6.01
CA MET A 91 -4.98 18.69 -5.72
C MET A 91 -5.11 20.18 -5.39
N ALA A 92 -4.07 20.80 -4.82
CA ALA A 92 -4.08 22.21 -4.43
C ALA A 92 -3.97 23.17 -5.64
N GLY A 93 -3.66 22.66 -6.83
CA GLY A 93 -3.71 23.40 -8.08
C GLY A 93 -5.08 23.30 -8.73
N GLY A 94 -6.01 24.17 -8.30
CA GLY A 94 -7.34 24.40 -8.89
C GLY A 94 -7.74 25.86 -8.72
#